data_AF-A0A530RDR1-F1
#
_entry.id   AF-A0A530RDR1-F1
#
_cell.length_a   1.000
_cell.length_b   1.000
_cell.length_c   1.000
_cell.angle_alpha   90.00
_cell.angle_beta   90.00
_cell.angle_gamma   90.00
#
_symmetry.space_group_name_H-M   'P 1'
#
loop_
_entity.id
_entity.type
_entity.pdbx_description
1 polymer ?
#
loop_
_entity_poly.entity_id
_entity_poly.type
_entity_poly.pdbx_seq_one_letter_code
_entity_poly.pdbx_strand_id
1 'polypeptide(L)' 'FNDLKTRGLALGLPVTMLIDGEGCLIAHMNGPAEWSGPDAKRLVVTALGKSD' A
#
# COMPACT_ATOMS: atom_id res chain seq x y z
N PHE A 1 5.46 10.84 -8.03
CA PHE A 1 4.35 11.42 -7.21
C PHE A 1 3.28 12.07 -8.07
N ASN A 2 3.60 13.07 -8.90
CA ASN A 2 2.58 13.75 -9.72
C ASN A 2 1.79 12.79 -10.63
N ASP A 3 2.45 11.79 -11.23
CA ASP A 3 1.75 10.77 -12.01
C ASP A 3 0.76 9.94 -11.17
N LEU A 4 1.14 9.62 -9.93
CA LEU A 4 0.26 8.93 -8.97
C LEU A 4 -0.91 9.83 -8.55
N LYS A 5 -0.68 11.13 -8.38
CA LYS A 5 -1.73 12.12 -8.09
C LYS A 5 -2.73 12.23 -9.24
N THR A 6 -2.25 12.33 -10.49
CA THR A 6 -3.11 12.36 -11.69
C THR A 6 -3.95 11.09 -11.84
N ARG A 7 -3.42 9.95 -11.38
CA ARG A 7 -4.13 8.66 -11.32
C ARG A 7 -5.02 8.48 -10.10
N GLY A 8 -5.13 9.48 -9.22
CA GLY A 8 -5.95 9.42 -7.99
C GLY A 8 -5.35 8.58 -6.85
N LEU A 9 -4.10 8.13 -6.96
CA LEU A 9 -3.46 7.24 -5.99
C LEU A 9 -2.79 7.98 -4.83
N ALA A 10 -2.38 9.23 -5.05
CA ALA A 10 -1.65 10.06 -4.08
C ALA A 10 -2.31 11.44 -3.93
N LEU A 11 -3.42 11.48 -3.20
CA LEU A 11 -4.27 12.67 -3.00
C LEU A 11 -3.76 13.59 -1.89
N GLY A 12 -2.92 13.08 -1.00
CA GLY A 12 -2.28 13.79 0.11
C GLY A 12 -1.03 13.07 0.60
N LEU A 13 -0.32 13.67 1.55
CA LEU A 13 0.88 13.07 2.17
C LEU A 13 0.62 12.76 3.66
N PRO A 14 1.18 11.67 4.21
CA PRO A 14 1.92 10.63 3.49
C PRO A 14 1.00 9.74 2.62
N VAL A 15 1.59 9.03 1.66
CA VAL A 15 0.94 7.98 0.87
C VAL A 15 1.77 6.71 0.97
N THR A 16 1.11 5.57 1.13
CA THR A 16 1.75 4.24 1.16
C THR A 16 1.18 3.37 0.04
N MET A 17 2.04 2.58 -0.59
CA MET A 17 1.66 1.62 -1.64
C MET A 17 2.17 0.23 -1.25
N LEU A 18 1.33 -0.78 -1.45
CA LEU A 18 1.68 -2.18 -1.30
C LEU A 18 1.85 -2.79 -2.69
N ILE A 19 3.07 -3.24 -3.00
CA ILE A 19 3.47 -3.81 -4.29
C ILE A 19 3.88 -5.27 -4.06
N ASP A 20 3.45 -6.18 -4.93
CA ASP A 20 3.86 -7.60 -4.87
C ASP A 20 5.24 -7.85 -5.51
N GLY A 21 5.64 -9.13 -5.55
CA GLY A 21 6.90 -9.57 -6.15
C GLY A 21 6.98 -9.40 -7.67
N GLU A 22 5.85 -9.21 -8.36
CA GLU A 22 5.81 -8.98 -9.81
C GLU A 22 5.84 -7.48 -10.16
N GLY A 23 5.77 -6.60 -9.16
CA GLY A 23 5.71 -5.16 -9.35
C GLY A 23 4.28 -4.63 -9.56
N CYS A 24 3.25 -5.43 -9.31
CA CYS A 24 1.85 -5.04 -9.41
C CYS A 24 1.39 -4.33 -8.13
N LEU A 25 0.55 -3.30 -8.29
CA LEU A 25 -0.04 -2.55 -7.17
C LEU A 25 -1.23 -3.32 -6.58
N ILE A 26 -1.09 -3.78 -5.34
CA ILE A 26 -2.16 -4.49 -4.61
C ILE A 26 -3.08 -3.52 -3.87
N ALA A 27 -2.51 -2.49 -3.25
CA ALA A 27 -3.27 -1.51 -2.46
C ALA A 27 -2.52 -0.17 -2.33
N HIS A 28 -3.26 0.91 -2.07
CA HIS A 28 -2.71 2.21 -1.71
C HIS A 28 -3.51 2.85 -0.56
N MET A 29 -2.87 3.69 0.24
CA MET A 29 -3.48 4.36 1.38
C MET A 29 -3.01 5.82 1.46
N ASN A 30 -3.95 6.75 1.62
CA ASN A 30 -3.68 8.17 1.82
C ASN A 30 -3.82 8.48 3.32
N GLY A 31 -2.76 9.03 3.94
CA GLY A 31 -2.72 9.36 5.36
C GLY A 31 -1.77 8.48 6.18
N PRO A 32 -1.53 8.82 7.47
CA PRO A 32 -0.67 8.05 8.35
C PRO A 32 -1.35 6.74 8.82
N ALA A 33 -0.53 5.77 9.23
CA ALA A 33 -1.00 4.57 9.94
C ALA A 33 0.04 4.06 10.93
N GLU A 34 -0.42 3.28 11.91
CA GLU A 34 0.42 2.56 12.86
C GLU A 34 0.95 1.25 12.24
N TRP A 35 2.01 1.37 11.45
CA TRP A 35 2.56 0.24 10.68
C TRP A 35 3.23 -0.86 11.52
N SER A 36 3.59 -0.58 12.78
CA SER A 36 4.16 -1.59 13.68
C SER A 36 3.09 -2.34 14.48
N GLY A 37 1.82 -1.90 14.37
CA GLY A 37 0.67 -2.47 15.04
C GLY A 37 0.26 -3.86 14.52
N PRO A 38 -0.59 -4.57 15.28
CA PRO A 38 -1.00 -5.93 14.94
C PRO A 38 -1.79 -6.01 13.63
N ASP A 39 -2.54 -4.98 13.27
CA ASP A 39 -3.39 -4.96 12.07
C ASP A 39 -2.54 -4.81 10.80
N ALA A 40 -1.57 -3.90 10.83
CA ALA A 40 -0.60 -3.74 9.75
C ALA A 40 0.20 -5.02 9.50
N LYS A 41 0.64 -5.69 10.58
CA LYS A 41 1.33 -6.99 10.47
C LYS A 41 0.44 -8.07 9.85
N ARG A 42 -0.83 -8.16 10.25
CA ARG A 42 -1.78 -9.11 9.63
C ARG A 42 -2.02 -8.82 8.15
N LEU A 43 -2.11 -7.55 7.76
CA LEU A 43 -2.22 -7.14 6.36
C LEU A 43 -1.02 -7.63 5.55
N VAL A 44 0.20 -7.38 6.03
CA VAL A 44 1.44 -7.80 5.33
C VAL A 44 1.52 -9.32 5.22
N VAL A 45 1.28 -10.06 6.31
CA VAL A 45 1.29 -11.53 6.29
C VAL A 45 0.27 -12.09 5.30
N THR A 46 -0.93 -11.50 5.23
CA THR A 46 -1.96 -11.93 4.28
C THR A 46 -1.55 -11.65 2.83
N ALA A 47 -0.91 -10.51 2.57
CA ALA A 47 -0.43 -10.14 1.24
C ALA A 47 0.67 -11.08 0.72
N LEU A 48 1.50 -11.64 1.62
CA LEU A 48 2.50 -12.65 1.25
C LEU A 48 1.90 -14.00 0.81
N GLY A 49 0.62 -14.26 1.15
CA GLY A 49 -0.07 -15.50 0.83
C GLY A 49 -0.84 -15.49 -0.49
N LYS A 50 -0.79 -14.40 -1.27
CA LYS A 50 -1.43 -14.29 -2.59
C LYS A 50 -0.38 -13.98 -3.66
N SER A 51 0.07 -15.02 -4.33
CA SER A 51 0.75 -14.93 -5.62
C SER A 51 0.18 -16.09 -6.44
N ASP A 52 -0.83 -15.79 -7.25
CA ASP A 52 -1.30 -16.69 -8.32
C ASP A 52 -0.47 -16.43 -9.57
#